data_AF-A0A0F9G3I6-F1
#
_entry.id   AF-A0A0F9G3I6-F1
#
_cell.length_a   1.000
_cell.length_b   1.000
_cell.length_c   1.000
_cell.angle_alpha   90.00
_cell.angle_beta   90.00
_cell.angle_gamma   90.00
#
_symmetry.space_group_name_H-M   'P 1'
#
loop_
_entity.id
_entity.type
_entity.pdbx_description
1 polymer ?
#
loop_
_entity_poly.entity_id
_entity_poly.type
_entity_poly.pdbx_seq_one_letter_code
_entity_poly.pdbx_strand_id
1 'polypeptide(L)'
;MSDKTPITEPQSDGMASWFPTAYTILFALIVIVAALTWIIPAGQYDRAMNDEVGREIAVPGTYQTVDPNPQGFVEVMLAPVAGFYDPDSYAANAIDVALFVLLLGGFLGVVNATKAIDTGIQTAMGRMKGREIWMIPILMSLFALGGTTYGMAEETLAFYALLIPVVIAAGFDAVTGVAIILIGAGIGTLGSTINPFATVIASNAAGIPFTEGMALRLVILIGGLLTCIAYVMRYAAKVKADPSRSVVAKQRDAHRRIFLSDADAEFSEPKLTGTQKLVLVLFLATFAVMIWGVSS
;
A
#
# COMPACT_ATOMS: atom_id res chain seq x y z
N MET A 1 -20.40 -18.88 37.96
CA MET A 1 -19.35 -19.57 37.20
C MET A 1 -19.34 -18.97 35.80
N SER A 2 -18.29 -18.24 35.45
CA SER A 2 -18.12 -17.62 34.13
C SER A 2 -17.70 -18.72 33.16
N ASP A 3 -18.58 -19.04 32.22
CA ASP A 3 -18.30 -19.97 31.12
C ASP A 3 -17.27 -19.32 30.19
N LYS A 4 -16.00 -19.60 30.44
CA LYS A 4 -14.89 -19.27 29.55
C LYS A 4 -14.70 -20.44 28.59
N THR A 5 -15.60 -20.56 27.62
CA THR A 5 -15.37 -21.42 26.47
C THR A 5 -14.14 -20.87 25.73
N PRO A 6 -13.06 -21.65 25.55
CA PRO A 6 -11.89 -21.17 24.81
C PRO A 6 -12.30 -20.90 23.37
N ILE A 7 -11.96 -19.72 22.86
CA ILE A 7 -12.10 -19.40 21.44
C ILE A 7 -11.16 -20.35 20.71
N THR A 8 -11.70 -21.38 20.07
CA THR A 8 -10.93 -22.28 19.24
C THR A 8 -10.53 -21.49 18.00
N GLU A 9 -9.22 -21.26 17.83
CA GLU A 9 -8.71 -20.63 16.60
C GLU A 9 -9.24 -21.43 15.40
N PRO A 10 -9.77 -20.77 14.37
CA PRO A 10 -10.12 -21.47 13.14
C PRO A 10 -8.82 -22.05 12.59
N GLN A 11 -8.71 -23.38 12.58
CA GLN A 11 -7.65 -24.09 11.88
C GLN A 11 -7.68 -23.63 10.42
N SER A 12 -6.65 -22.88 10.01
CA SER A 12 -6.49 -22.47 8.62
C SER A 12 -6.10 -23.70 7.81
N ASP A 13 -7.11 -24.31 7.19
CA ASP A 13 -6.91 -25.46 6.33
C ASP A 13 -6.05 -25.06 5.11
N GLY A 14 -4.79 -25.49 5.12
CA GLY A 14 -4.16 -26.19 4.01
C GLY A 14 -3.53 -25.41 2.84
N MET A 15 -3.71 -24.09 2.68
CA MET A 15 -3.04 -23.37 1.56
C MET A 15 -2.15 -22.18 1.97
N ALA A 16 -2.48 -21.47 3.05
CA ALA A 16 -1.71 -20.28 3.44
C ALA A 16 -0.31 -20.61 4.01
N SER A 17 -0.11 -21.83 4.52
CA SER A 17 1.15 -22.25 5.16
C SER A 17 2.25 -22.68 4.20
N TRP A 18 1.95 -22.85 2.90
CA TRP A 18 2.90 -23.32 1.89
C TRP A 18 3.48 -22.22 0.99
N PHE A 19 2.95 -20.99 1.05
CA PHE A 19 3.46 -19.92 0.20
C PHE A 19 4.82 -19.45 0.74
N PRO A 20 5.91 -19.48 -0.07
CA PRO A 20 7.22 -19.04 0.39
C PRO A 20 7.19 -17.57 0.79
N THR A 21 7.97 -17.21 1.80
CA THR A 21 8.11 -15.80 2.18
C THR A 21 8.73 -14.99 1.04
N ALA A 22 8.48 -13.68 0.99
CA ALA A 22 9.11 -12.80 0.01
C ALA A 22 10.64 -12.96 -0.02
N TYR A 23 11.28 -13.10 1.15
CA TYR A 23 12.71 -13.37 1.25
C TYR A 23 13.13 -14.69 0.58
N THR A 24 12.33 -15.75 0.76
CA THR A 24 12.60 -17.05 0.12
C THR A 24 12.51 -16.94 -1.39
N ILE A 25 11.49 -16.25 -1.90
CA ILE A 25 11.30 -16.04 -3.33
C ILE A 25 12.46 -15.23 -3.92
N LEU A 26 12.84 -14.13 -3.27
CA LEU A 26 13.95 -13.28 -3.72
C LEU A 26 15.28 -14.04 -3.73
N PHE A 27 15.58 -14.80 -2.68
CA PHE A 27 16.80 -15.60 -2.62
C PHE A 27 16.82 -16.71 -3.67
N ALA A 28 15.70 -17.41 -3.85
CA ALA A 28 15.57 -18.43 -4.90
C ALA A 28 15.79 -17.81 -6.29
N LEU A 29 15.24 -16.61 -6.53
CA LEU A 29 15.42 -15.89 -7.79
C LEU A 29 16.89 -15.52 -8.02
N ILE A 30 17.59 -15.03 -7.00
CA ILE A 30 19.04 -14.75 -7.08
C ILE A 30 19.80 -16.02 -7.48
N VAL A 31 19.54 -17.15 -6.82
CA VAL A 31 20.21 -18.43 -7.13
C VAL A 31 19.91 -18.89 -8.55
N ILE A 32 18.67 -18.77 -9.00
CA ILE A 32 18.27 -19.15 -10.37
C ILE A 32 18.95 -18.26 -11.40
N VAL A 33 18.90 -16.93 -11.22
CA VAL A 33 19.51 -15.98 -12.15
C VAL A 33 21.03 -16.17 -12.19
N ALA A 34 21.66 -16.39 -11.04
CA ALA A 34 23.07 -16.77 -10.98
C ALA A 34 23.31 -18.04 -11.79
N ALA A 35 22.56 -19.13 -11.56
CA ALA A 35 22.69 -20.40 -12.29
C ALA A 35 22.60 -20.23 -13.81
N LEU A 36 21.75 -19.31 -14.27
CA LEU A 36 21.60 -19.00 -15.69
C LEU A 36 22.83 -18.30 -16.28
N THR A 37 23.65 -17.60 -15.49
CA THR A 37 24.87 -16.93 -15.99
C THR A 37 25.95 -17.88 -16.51
N TRP A 38 25.90 -19.16 -16.13
CA TRP A 38 26.79 -20.19 -16.69
C TRP A 38 26.28 -20.83 -17.98
N ILE A 39 24.96 -20.76 -18.21
CA ILE A 39 24.30 -21.48 -19.31
C ILE A 39 23.98 -20.53 -20.47
N ILE A 40 23.58 -19.31 -20.15
CA ILE A 40 23.17 -18.30 -21.13
C ILE A 40 24.41 -17.48 -21.54
N PRO A 41 24.77 -17.43 -22.83
CA PRO A 41 25.86 -16.58 -23.31
C PRO A 41 25.59 -15.11 -22.98
N ALA A 42 26.61 -14.43 -22.44
CA ALA A 42 26.53 -13.00 -22.24
C ALA A 42 26.48 -12.29 -23.60
N GLY A 43 25.60 -11.30 -23.73
CA GLY A 43 25.50 -10.51 -24.94
C GLY A 43 25.01 -9.11 -24.66
N GLN A 44 25.42 -8.17 -25.52
CA GLN A 44 25.06 -6.77 -25.41
C GLN A 44 24.69 -6.24 -26.80
N TYR A 45 23.90 -5.17 -26.80
CA TYR A 45 23.66 -4.35 -28.00
C TYR A 45 24.54 -3.12 -27.91
N ASP A 46 25.02 -2.64 -29.06
CA ASP A 46 25.61 -1.31 -29.11
C ASP A 46 24.54 -0.28 -28.76
N ARG A 47 24.91 0.69 -27.94
CA ARG A 47 24.04 1.78 -27.51
C ARG A 47 24.45 3.06 -28.23
N ALA A 48 23.46 3.76 -28.77
CA ALA A 48 23.65 5.07 -29.39
C ALA A 48 22.61 6.04 -28.84
N MET A 49 23.00 7.31 -28.73
CA MET A 49 22.07 8.38 -28.35
C MET A 49 20.97 8.48 -29.41
N ASN A 50 19.71 8.40 -28.98
CA ASN A 50 18.58 8.69 -29.84
C ASN A 50 18.04 10.08 -29.48
N ASP A 51 18.15 11.01 -30.41
CA ASP A 51 17.73 12.40 -30.24
C ASP A 51 16.21 12.58 -30.07
N GLU A 52 15.40 11.63 -30.55
CA GLU A 52 13.93 11.65 -30.39
C GLU A 52 13.50 11.20 -28.98
N VAL A 53 14.25 10.28 -28.37
CA VAL A 53 13.97 9.72 -27.03
C VAL A 53 14.81 10.38 -25.94
N GLY A 54 15.83 11.16 -26.31
CA GLY A 54 16.71 11.89 -25.38
C GLY A 54 17.60 11.00 -24.53
N ARG A 55 17.86 9.76 -24.95
CA ARG A 55 18.65 8.77 -24.19
C ARG A 55 19.33 7.75 -25.10
N GLU A 56 20.29 7.02 -24.53
CA GLU A 56 20.88 5.87 -25.19
C GLU A 56 19.89 4.71 -25.34
N ILE A 57 19.75 4.22 -26.57
CA ILE A 57 18.96 3.04 -26.88
C ILE A 57 19.82 1.97 -27.56
N ALA A 58 19.42 0.72 -27.40
CA ALA A 58 20.03 -0.40 -28.12
C ALA A 58 19.77 -0.26 -29.63
N VAL A 59 20.82 -0.35 -30.44
CA VAL A 59 20.72 -0.28 -31.90
C VAL A 59 20.24 -1.63 -32.43
N PRO A 60 19.14 -1.69 -33.21
CA PRO A 60 18.67 -2.95 -33.78
C PRO A 60 19.72 -3.61 -34.69
N GLY A 61 19.92 -4.92 -34.52
CA GLY A 61 20.85 -5.71 -35.35
C GLY A 61 22.31 -5.69 -34.90
N THR A 62 22.67 -4.99 -33.82
CA THR A 62 24.04 -4.93 -33.27
C THR A 62 24.28 -5.85 -32.09
N TYR A 63 23.43 -6.88 -31.92
CA TYR A 63 23.64 -7.86 -30.86
C TYR A 63 24.97 -8.58 -31.06
N GLN A 64 25.82 -8.56 -30.05
CA GLN A 64 27.09 -9.25 -30.03
C GLN A 64 27.27 -9.99 -28.70
N THR A 65 27.83 -11.20 -28.79
CA THR A 65 28.24 -11.96 -27.61
C THR A 65 29.51 -11.36 -27.02
N VAL A 66 29.57 -11.28 -25.68
CA VAL A 66 30.72 -10.77 -24.93
C VAL A 66 31.30 -11.84 -24.03
N ASP A 67 32.44 -11.54 -23.42
CA ASP A 67 33.08 -12.45 -22.47
C ASP A 67 32.10 -12.81 -21.33
N PRO A 68 31.89 -14.10 -21.04
CA PRO A 68 31.01 -14.53 -19.97
C PRO A 68 31.48 -14.05 -18.59
N ASN A 69 30.55 -13.59 -17.75
CA ASN A 69 30.80 -13.21 -16.35
C ASN A 69 29.95 -14.06 -15.38
N PRO A 70 30.28 -15.35 -15.19
CA PRO A 70 29.50 -16.26 -14.37
C PRO A 70 29.57 -15.90 -12.88
N GLN A 71 28.43 -15.92 -12.18
CA GLN A 71 28.32 -15.39 -10.81
C GLN A 71 28.82 -16.37 -9.73
N GLY A 72 29.89 -16.05 -9.01
CA GLY A 72 30.44 -16.90 -7.96
C GLY A 72 29.57 -17.01 -6.69
N PHE A 73 29.88 -17.97 -5.80
CA PHE A 73 29.17 -18.13 -4.52
C PHE A 73 29.19 -16.84 -3.67
N VAL A 74 30.33 -16.15 -3.63
CA VAL A 74 30.49 -14.90 -2.87
C VAL A 74 29.62 -13.79 -3.45
N GLU A 75 29.58 -13.65 -4.77
CA GLU A 75 28.74 -12.67 -5.49
C GLU A 75 27.26 -12.94 -5.24
N VAL A 76 26.83 -14.20 -5.26
CA VAL A 76 25.46 -14.60 -4.92
C VAL A 76 25.09 -14.22 -3.48
N MET A 77 26.01 -14.39 -2.53
CA MET A 77 25.77 -13.98 -1.13
C MET A 77 25.77 -12.46 -0.95
N LEU A 78 26.56 -11.73 -1.74
CA LEU A 78 26.63 -10.27 -1.70
C LEU A 78 25.56 -9.58 -2.56
N ALA A 79 24.87 -10.31 -3.45
CA ALA A 79 23.86 -9.76 -4.35
C ALA A 79 22.77 -8.94 -3.64
N PRO A 80 22.24 -9.33 -2.45
CA PRO A 80 21.31 -8.48 -1.72
C PRO A 80 21.92 -7.14 -1.31
N VAL A 81 23.19 -7.14 -0.88
CA VAL A 81 23.92 -5.90 -0.49
C VAL A 81 24.13 -5.03 -1.71
N ALA A 82 24.66 -5.61 -2.80
CA ALA A 82 24.86 -4.94 -4.08
C ALA A 82 23.56 -4.34 -4.64
N GLY A 83 22.42 -5.01 -4.43
CA GLY A 83 21.09 -4.51 -4.82
C GLY A 83 20.66 -3.23 -4.10
N PHE A 84 21.13 -2.98 -2.86
CA PHE A 84 20.94 -1.68 -2.20
C PHE A 84 22.03 -0.69 -2.60
N TYR A 85 23.27 -1.15 -2.59
CA TYR A 85 24.45 -0.34 -2.79
C TYR A 85 25.56 -1.20 -3.39
N ASP A 86 26.00 -0.83 -4.58
CA ASP A 86 27.10 -1.53 -5.23
C ASP A 86 28.43 -1.18 -4.53
N PRO A 87 29.08 -2.14 -3.86
CA PRO A 87 30.30 -1.89 -3.11
C PRO A 87 31.52 -1.61 -4.01
N ASP A 88 31.48 -2.00 -5.29
CA ASP A 88 32.61 -1.85 -6.22
C ASP A 88 32.55 -0.51 -6.96
N SER A 89 31.35 -0.15 -7.45
CA SER A 89 31.15 1.12 -8.17
C SER A 89 30.74 2.29 -7.25
N TYR A 90 30.47 2.01 -5.98
CA TYR A 90 29.89 2.95 -5.01
C TYR A 90 28.54 3.54 -5.46
N ALA A 91 27.87 2.88 -6.40
CA ALA A 91 26.58 3.32 -6.92
C ALA A 91 25.45 3.01 -5.94
N ALA A 92 24.62 4.02 -5.68
CA ALA A 92 23.38 3.87 -4.97
C ALA A 92 22.33 3.21 -5.89
N ASN A 93 21.79 2.07 -5.46
CA ASN A 93 20.74 1.36 -6.19
C ASN A 93 19.40 1.54 -5.47
N ALA A 94 19.06 0.66 -4.52
CA ALA A 94 17.82 0.75 -3.75
C ALA A 94 17.97 1.45 -2.38
N ILE A 95 19.17 1.93 -2.01
CA ILE A 95 19.44 2.51 -0.68
C ILE A 95 18.60 3.76 -0.40
N ASP A 96 18.39 4.60 -1.41
CA ASP A 96 17.60 5.83 -1.34
C ASP A 96 16.11 5.51 -1.11
N VAL A 97 15.59 4.45 -1.74
CA VAL A 97 14.25 3.92 -1.46
C VAL A 97 14.16 3.37 -0.03
N ALA A 98 15.16 2.63 0.43
CA ALA A 98 15.19 2.07 1.78
C ALA A 98 15.20 3.16 2.86
N LEU A 99 16.05 4.17 2.70
CA LEU A 99 16.11 5.33 3.60
C LEU A 99 14.80 6.11 3.58
N PHE A 100 14.19 6.30 2.41
CA PHE A 100 12.88 6.93 2.29
C PHE A 100 11.80 6.17 3.08
N VAL A 101 11.69 4.85 2.93
CA VAL A 101 10.74 4.01 3.68
C VAL A 101 10.99 4.11 5.18
N LEU A 102 12.25 4.06 5.61
CA LEU A 102 12.60 4.15 7.03
C LEU A 102 12.19 5.50 7.63
N LEU A 103 12.48 6.60 6.93
CA LEU A 103 12.10 7.95 7.35
C LEU A 103 10.58 8.14 7.36
N LEU A 104 9.89 7.64 6.33
CA LEU A 104 8.43 7.67 6.24
C LEU A 104 7.81 6.88 7.41
N GLY A 105 8.29 5.67 7.67
CA GLY A 105 7.83 4.85 8.80
C GLY A 105 8.07 5.51 10.15
N GLY A 106 9.23 6.15 10.35
CA GLY A 106 9.53 6.92 11.56
C GLY A 106 8.60 8.11 11.75
N PHE A 107 8.39 8.89 10.68
CA PHE A 107 7.45 10.01 10.67
C PHE A 107 6.01 9.56 10.98
N LEU A 108 5.53 8.51 10.33
CA LEU A 108 4.21 7.93 10.58
C LEU A 108 4.10 7.35 12.00
N GLY A 109 5.18 6.77 12.53
CA GLY A 109 5.25 6.32 13.92
C GLY A 109 5.01 7.47 14.91
N VAL A 110 5.63 8.63 14.68
CA VAL A 110 5.40 9.84 15.50
C VAL A 110 3.96 10.34 15.36
N VAL A 111 3.44 10.41 14.14
CA VAL A 111 2.06 10.86 13.88
C VAL A 111 1.05 9.92 14.55
N ASN A 112 1.23 8.61 14.45
CA ASN A 112 0.37 7.62 15.10
C ASN A 112 0.47 7.68 16.63
N ALA A 113 1.68 7.90 17.19
CA ALA A 113 1.85 8.07 18.64
C ALA A 113 1.06 9.26 19.21
N THR A 114 0.79 10.29 18.41
CA THR A 114 -0.04 11.44 18.82
C THR A 114 -1.54 11.15 18.85
N LYS A 115 -1.97 10.00 18.32
CA LYS A 115 -3.38 9.64 18.07
C LYS A 115 -4.14 10.67 17.22
N ALA A 116 -3.45 11.53 16.48
CA ALA A 116 -4.08 12.60 15.71
C ALA A 116 -4.94 12.05 14.57
N ILE A 117 -4.43 11.02 13.89
CA ILE A 117 -5.18 10.30 12.84
C ILE A 117 -6.37 9.57 13.44
N ASP A 118 -6.17 8.83 14.55
CA ASP A 118 -7.25 8.09 15.22
C ASP A 118 -8.39 9.01 15.65
N THR A 119 -8.01 10.11 16.33
CA THR A 119 -8.95 11.13 16.79
C THR A 119 -9.64 11.78 15.60
N GLY A 120 -8.90 12.14 14.53
CA GLY A 120 -9.46 12.77 13.35
C GLY A 120 -10.51 11.90 12.66
N ILE A 121 -10.25 10.61 12.52
CA ILE A 121 -11.20 9.64 11.98
C ILE A 121 -12.42 9.51 12.90
N GLN A 122 -12.22 9.32 14.22
CA GLN A 122 -13.34 9.25 15.17
C GLN A 122 -14.19 10.53 15.20
N THR A 123 -13.58 11.72 15.15
CA THR A 123 -14.32 12.98 15.07
C THR A 123 -15.10 13.09 13.76
N ALA A 124 -14.49 12.73 12.63
CA ALA A 124 -15.17 12.72 11.34
C ALA A 124 -16.37 11.78 11.36
N MET A 125 -16.23 10.60 11.97
CA MET A 125 -17.28 9.61 12.13
C MET A 125 -18.41 10.06 13.03
N GLY A 126 -18.11 10.67 14.18
CA GLY A 126 -19.12 11.23 15.09
C GLY A 126 -20.02 12.25 14.40
N ARG A 127 -19.45 13.07 13.51
CA ARG A 127 -20.19 14.05 12.69
C ARG A 127 -21.05 13.45 11.59
N MET A 128 -20.90 12.16 11.29
CA MET A 128 -21.64 11.47 10.22
C MET A 128 -22.81 10.62 10.74
N LYS A 129 -23.20 10.74 12.02
CA LYS A 129 -24.42 10.11 12.56
C LYS A 129 -25.65 10.49 11.69
N GLY A 130 -26.40 9.49 11.24
CA GLY A 130 -27.56 9.65 10.35
C GLY A 130 -27.21 9.71 8.85
N ARG A 131 -25.93 9.77 8.47
CA ARG A 131 -25.45 9.81 7.08
C ARG A 131 -24.31 8.82 6.86
N GLU A 132 -24.35 7.67 7.54
CA GLU A 132 -23.20 6.77 7.67
C GLU A 132 -22.72 6.20 6.33
N ILE A 133 -23.60 6.10 5.33
CA ILE A 133 -23.23 5.62 3.99
C ILE A 133 -22.22 6.53 3.29
N TRP A 134 -22.18 7.82 3.63
CA TRP A 134 -21.21 8.79 3.09
C TRP A 134 -19.79 8.61 3.63
N MET A 135 -19.63 7.84 4.70
CA MET A 135 -18.32 7.48 5.22
C MET A 135 -17.49 6.68 4.19
N ILE A 136 -18.16 5.84 3.39
CA ILE A 136 -17.51 5.00 2.38
C ILE A 136 -16.77 5.86 1.33
N PRO A 137 -17.43 6.76 0.57
CA PRO A 137 -16.73 7.56 -0.44
C PRO A 137 -15.66 8.47 0.16
N ILE A 138 -15.89 9.04 1.34
CA ILE A 138 -14.94 9.96 1.98
C ILE A 138 -13.66 9.21 2.39
N LEU A 139 -13.79 8.11 3.12
CA LEU A 139 -12.64 7.34 3.59
C LEU A 139 -11.94 6.61 2.45
N MET A 140 -12.68 6.03 1.49
CA MET A 140 -12.07 5.42 0.31
C MET A 140 -11.26 6.43 -0.49
N SER A 141 -11.75 7.67 -0.65
CA SER A 141 -11.00 8.73 -1.33
C SER A 141 -9.74 9.11 -0.54
N LEU A 142 -9.83 9.19 0.79
CA LEU A 142 -8.67 9.47 1.65
C LEU A 142 -7.59 8.38 1.52
N PHE A 143 -7.98 7.10 1.56
CA PHE A 143 -7.04 5.99 1.37
C PHE A 143 -6.50 5.93 -0.06
N ALA A 144 -7.32 6.24 -1.07
CA ALA A 144 -6.88 6.32 -2.46
C ALA A 144 -5.85 7.43 -2.68
N LEU A 145 -5.99 8.57 -1.99
CA LEU A 145 -4.98 9.63 -1.98
C LEU A 145 -3.66 9.12 -1.37
N GLY A 146 -3.70 8.38 -0.27
CA GLY A 146 -2.50 7.73 0.29
C GLY A 146 -1.88 6.73 -0.69
N GLY A 147 -2.68 5.85 -1.29
CA GLY A 147 -2.22 4.84 -2.26
C GLY A 147 -1.60 5.44 -3.52
N THR A 148 -2.21 6.47 -4.10
CA THR A 148 -1.71 7.07 -5.36
C THR A 148 -0.47 7.93 -5.16
N THR A 149 -0.27 8.47 -3.97
CA THR A 149 0.84 9.40 -3.67
C THR A 149 2.07 8.69 -3.12
N TYR A 150 1.90 7.81 -2.14
CA TYR A 150 3.04 7.12 -1.52
C TYR A 150 2.84 5.61 -1.37
N GLY A 151 1.80 5.03 -1.97
CA GLY A 151 1.60 3.58 -1.91
C GLY A 151 1.21 3.07 -0.53
N MET A 152 0.33 3.80 0.17
CA MET A 152 -0.18 3.50 1.50
C MET A 152 -0.90 2.13 1.60
N ALA A 153 -0.19 1.00 1.56
CA ALA A 153 -0.79 -0.32 1.72
C ALA A 153 -0.52 -0.85 3.14
N GLU A 154 0.75 -0.89 3.55
CA GLU A 154 1.22 -1.43 4.82
C GLU A 154 0.75 -0.58 6.01
N GLU A 155 0.75 0.73 5.85
CA GLU A 155 0.36 1.70 6.86
C GLU A 155 -1.13 1.60 7.20
N THR A 156 -1.93 1.06 6.28
CA THR A 156 -3.37 0.94 6.46
C THR A 156 -3.76 -0.11 7.50
N LEU A 157 -2.85 -1.03 7.86
CA LEU A 157 -3.11 -2.12 8.81
C LEU A 157 -3.60 -1.61 10.16
N ALA A 158 -3.04 -0.51 10.66
CA ALA A 158 -3.46 0.10 11.92
C ALA A 158 -4.92 0.60 11.88
N PHE A 159 -5.38 1.05 10.70
CA PHE A 159 -6.71 1.63 10.53
C PHE A 159 -7.83 0.59 10.60
N TYR A 160 -7.55 -0.69 10.36
CA TYR A 160 -8.58 -1.75 10.46
C TYR A 160 -9.10 -1.86 11.89
N ALA A 161 -8.21 -1.83 12.89
CA ALA A 161 -8.59 -1.91 14.30
C ALA A 161 -9.50 -0.74 14.72
N LEU A 162 -9.35 0.42 14.09
CA LEU A 162 -10.15 1.61 14.36
C LEU A 162 -11.46 1.63 13.56
N LEU A 163 -11.38 1.38 12.25
CA LEU A 163 -12.50 1.55 11.34
C LEU A 163 -13.54 0.44 11.49
N ILE A 164 -13.11 -0.81 11.69
CA ILE A 164 -14.00 -1.98 11.78
C ILE A 164 -15.05 -1.82 12.89
N PRO A 165 -14.68 -1.49 14.15
CA PRO A 165 -15.68 -1.23 15.20
C PRO A 165 -16.71 -0.18 14.81
N VAL A 166 -16.28 0.89 14.17
CA VAL A 166 -17.18 2.01 13.86
C VAL A 166 -18.10 1.70 12.68
N VAL A 167 -17.64 1.01 11.64
CA VAL A 167 -18.55 0.57 10.55
C VAL A 167 -19.58 -0.43 11.08
N ILE A 168 -19.20 -1.31 12.02
CA ILE A 168 -20.11 -2.26 12.66
C ILE A 168 -21.12 -1.50 13.55
N ALA A 169 -20.67 -0.49 14.29
CA ALA A 169 -21.54 0.38 15.09
C ALA A 169 -22.53 1.16 14.21
N ALA A 170 -22.12 1.57 13.01
CA ALA A 170 -22.96 2.22 11.99
C ALA A 170 -23.99 1.29 11.31
N GLY A 171 -23.98 0.00 11.65
CA GLY A 171 -24.92 -1.01 11.15
C GLY A 171 -24.45 -1.76 9.90
N PHE A 172 -23.20 -1.56 9.48
CA PHE A 172 -22.57 -2.37 8.42
C PHE A 172 -21.88 -3.60 9.01
N ASP A 173 -21.07 -4.30 8.21
CA ASP A 173 -20.28 -5.45 8.63
C ASP A 173 -18.77 -5.17 8.57
N ALA A 174 -17.98 -6.11 9.12
CA ALA A 174 -16.52 -6.04 9.11
C ALA A 174 -15.94 -5.95 7.68
N VAL A 175 -16.57 -6.65 6.71
CA VAL A 175 -16.15 -6.65 5.31
C VAL A 175 -16.27 -5.27 4.68
N THR A 176 -17.30 -4.50 5.04
CA THR A 176 -17.41 -3.10 4.60
C THR A 176 -16.21 -2.27 5.09
N GLY A 177 -15.80 -2.42 6.35
CA GLY A 177 -14.63 -1.73 6.91
C GLY A 177 -13.34 -2.13 6.21
N VAL A 178 -13.16 -3.43 5.97
CA VAL A 178 -12.03 -3.96 5.21
C VAL A 178 -12.01 -3.40 3.79
N ALA A 179 -13.16 -3.40 3.12
CA ALA A 179 -13.29 -2.94 1.74
C ALA A 179 -12.99 -1.44 1.60
N ILE A 180 -13.43 -0.60 2.54
CA ILE A 180 -13.12 0.84 2.53
C ILE A 180 -11.61 1.07 2.50
N ILE A 181 -10.86 0.34 3.33
CA ILE A 181 -9.42 0.49 3.45
C ILE A 181 -8.71 -0.17 2.27
N LEU A 182 -8.90 -1.49 2.11
CA LEU A 182 -8.16 -2.31 1.14
C LEU A 182 -8.41 -1.85 -0.29
N ILE A 183 -9.66 -1.63 -0.66
CA ILE A 183 -10.01 -1.23 -2.03
C ILE A 183 -9.67 0.26 -2.24
N GLY A 184 -9.88 1.11 -1.23
CA GLY A 184 -9.51 2.53 -1.29
C GLY A 184 -8.01 2.73 -1.54
N ALA A 185 -7.16 2.15 -0.69
CA ALA A 185 -5.72 2.19 -0.86
C ALA A 185 -5.27 1.48 -2.16
N GLY A 186 -5.83 0.30 -2.43
CA GLY A 186 -5.50 -0.49 -3.61
C GLY A 186 -5.80 0.22 -4.93
N ILE A 187 -6.95 0.90 -5.07
CA ILE A 187 -7.25 1.67 -6.28
C ILE A 187 -6.37 2.92 -6.40
N GLY A 188 -5.99 3.50 -5.26
CA GLY A 188 -4.95 4.54 -5.19
C GLY A 188 -3.65 4.04 -5.83
N THR A 189 -3.16 2.88 -5.39
CA THR A 189 -1.94 2.25 -5.94
C THR A 189 -2.12 1.78 -7.38
N LEU A 190 -3.33 1.43 -7.83
CA LEU A 190 -3.59 1.14 -9.24
C LEU A 190 -3.48 2.41 -10.11
N GLY A 191 -4.00 3.54 -9.62
CA GLY A 191 -3.90 4.84 -10.27
C GLY A 191 -2.49 5.44 -10.24
N SER A 192 -1.76 5.28 -9.14
CA SER A 192 -0.32 5.54 -8.99
C SER A 192 0.20 6.81 -9.65
N THR A 193 -0.34 7.97 -9.30
CA THR A 193 0.07 9.25 -9.91
C THR A 193 1.56 9.54 -9.71
N ILE A 194 2.00 9.55 -8.45
CA ILE A 194 3.37 9.94 -8.05
C ILE A 194 3.97 8.97 -7.03
N ASN A 195 3.36 7.79 -6.88
CA ASN A 195 3.80 6.75 -5.95
C ASN A 195 5.27 6.37 -6.24
N PRO A 196 6.18 6.59 -5.27
CA PRO A 196 7.60 6.30 -5.44
C PRO A 196 7.87 4.79 -5.58
N PHE A 197 7.04 3.94 -4.97
CA PHE A 197 7.22 2.49 -4.95
C PHE A 197 6.74 1.78 -6.21
N ALA A 198 5.99 2.48 -7.06
CA ALA A 198 5.45 1.92 -8.29
C ALA A 198 5.84 2.76 -9.51
N THR A 199 5.17 3.90 -9.70
CA THR A 199 5.34 4.70 -10.92
C THR A 199 6.73 5.30 -11.05
N VAL A 200 7.30 5.87 -9.99
CA VAL A 200 8.61 6.53 -10.08
C VAL A 200 9.72 5.52 -10.36
N ILE A 201 9.80 4.42 -9.60
CA ILE A 201 10.78 3.35 -9.84
C ILE A 201 10.64 2.77 -11.25
N ALA A 202 9.41 2.47 -11.69
CA ALA A 202 9.19 1.93 -13.03
C ALA A 202 9.58 2.93 -14.13
N SER A 203 9.32 4.22 -13.93
CA SER A 203 9.66 5.27 -14.90
C SER A 203 11.17 5.51 -14.96
N ASN A 204 11.86 5.50 -13.81
CA ASN A 204 13.32 5.58 -13.72
C ASN A 204 13.97 4.38 -14.40
N ALA A 205 13.50 3.16 -14.11
CA ALA A 205 13.98 1.94 -14.76
C ALA A 205 13.72 1.94 -16.26
N ALA A 206 12.58 2.50 -16.69
CA ALA A 206 12.24 2.66 -18.09
C ALA A 206 12.91 3.87 -18.74
N GLY A 207 13.64 4.73 -18.00
CA GLY A 207 14.33 5.93 -18.48
C GLY A 207 13.41 7.04 -19.00
N ILE A 208 12.16 7.13 -18.51
CA ILE A 208 11.18 8.16 -18.90
C ILE A 208 10.78 9.02 -17.69
N PRO A 209 10.35 10.28 -17.90
CA PRO A 209 9.75 11.08 -16.84
C PRO A 209 8.53 10.38 -16.23
N PHE A 210 8.43 10.36 -14.89
CA PHE A 210 7.27 9.74 -14.21
C PHE A 210 5.94 10.43 -14.53
N THR A 211 5.99 11.69 -14.96
CA THR A 211 4.82 12.47 -15.38
C THR A 211 4.21 11.98 -16.69
N GLU A 212 4.97 11.22 -17.50
CA GLU A 212 4.41 10.59 -18.71
C GLU A 212 3.32 9.58 -18.33
N GLY A 213 2.19 9.66 -19.03
CA GLY A 213 1.02 8.81 -18.75
C GLY A 213 0.12 9.30 -17.60
N MET A 214 0.38 10.47 -17.00
CA MET A 214 -0.41 11.00 -15.87
C MET A 214 -1.91 11.08 -16.18
N ALA A 215 -2.31 11.48 -17.39
CA ALA A 215 -3.71 11.56 -17.77
C ALA A 215 -4.41 10.19 -17.69
N LEU A 216 -3.78 9.13 -18.23
CA LEU A 216 -4.32 7.77 -18.16
C LEU A 216 -4.42 7.29 -16.71
N ARG A 217 -3.40 7.58 -15.90
CA ARG A 217 -3.36 7.27 -14.46
C ARG A 217 -4.49 7.95 -13.70
N LEU A 218 -4.77 9.22 -13.98
CA LEU A 218 -5.91 9.94 -13.41
C LEU A 218 -7.26 9.34 -13.84
N VAL A 219 -7.38 8.91 -15.10
CA VAL A 219 -8.60 8.22 -15.57
C VAL A 219 -8.80 6.89 -14.84
N ILE A 220 -7.75 6.09 -14.69
CA ILE A 220 -7.78 4.84 -13.93
C ILE A 220 -8.13 5.10 -12.46
N LEU A 221 -7.47 6.09 -11.84
CA LEU A 221 -7.69 6.46 -10.45
C LEU A 221 -9.14 6.91 -10.22
N ILE A 222 -9.61 7.91 -10.96
CA ILE A 222 -10.94 8.49 -10.75
C ILE A 222 -12.03 7.50 -11.17
N GLY A 223 -11.92 6.91 -12.36
CA GLY A 223 -12.91 5.96 -12.87
C GLY A 223 -12.98 4.69 -12.02
N GLY A 224 -11.82 4.16 -11.62
CA GLY A 224 -11.73 3.02 -10.72
C GLY A 224 -12.27 3.35 -9.33
N LEU A 225 -11.88 4.49 -8.75
CA LEU A 225 -12.34 4.90 -7.41
C LEU A 225 -13.86 5.06 -7.38
N LEU A 226 -14.46 5.72 -8.38
CA LEU A 226 -15.91 5.87 -8.48
C LEU A 226 -16.61 4.50 -8.60
N THR A 227 -16.06 3.59 -9.41
CA THR A 227 -16.61 2.23 -9.57
C THR A 227 -16.53 1.44 -8.28
N CYS A 228 -15.38 1.48 -7.60
CA CYS A 228 -15.16 0.82 -6.32
C CYS A 228 -16.04 1.40 -5.21
N ILE A 229 -16.17 2.73 -5.12
CA ILE A 229 -17.08 3.39 -4.18
C ILE A 229 -18.52 2.92 -4.42
N ALA A 230 -18.99 2.95 -5.67
CA ALA A 230 -20.34 2.51 -6.01
C ALA A 230 -20.57 1.04 -5.63
N TYR A 231 -19.57 0.17 -5.88
CA TYR A 231 -19.62 -1.24 -5.49
C TYR A 231 -19.71 -1.43 -3.97
N VAL A 232 -18.83 -0.78 -3.20
CA VAL A 232 -18.79 -0.91 -1.74
C VAL A 232 -20.03 -0.29 -1.10
N MET A 233 -20.48 0.88 -1.57
CA MET A 233 -21.74 1.48 -1.11
C MET A 233 -22.94 0.56 -1.38
N ARG A 234 -23.01 -0.06 -2.56
CA ARG A 234 -24.08 -1.01 -2.88
C ARG A 234 -24.05 -2.23 -1.95
N TYR A 235 -22.87 -2.76 -1.66
CA TYR A 235 -22.70 -3.87 -0.73
C TYR A 235 -23.14 -3.46 0.69
N ALA A 236 -22.61 -2.36 1.21
CA ALA A 236 -22.89 -1.85 2.54
C ALA A 236 -24.39 -1.54 2.73
N ALA A 237 -25.04 -0.93 1.73
CA ALA A 237 -26.48 -0.66 1.77
C ALA A 237 -27.31 -1.96 1.84
N LYS A 238 -26.92 -3.02 1.10
CA LYS A 238 -27.59 -4.32 1.16
C LYS A 238 -27.44 -4.97 2.53
N VAL A 239 -26.23 -4.95 3.11
CA VAL A 239 -25.95 -5.50 4.45
C VAL A 239 -26.71 -4.74 5.53
N LYS A 240 -26.77 -3.40 5.42
CA LYS A 240 -27.51 -2.57 6.39
C LYS A 240 -29.02 -2.81 6.33
N ALA A 241 -29.57 -3.04 5.14
CA ALA A 241 -30.99 -3.35 4.96
C ALA A 241 -31.35 -4.79 5.40
N ASP A 242 -30.48 -5.75 5.12
CA ASP A 242 -30.65 -7.16 5.46
C ASP A 242 -29.30 -7.77 5.87
N PRO A 243 -29.03 -7.90 7.18
CA PRO A 243 -27.76 -8.44 7.69
C PRO A 243 -27.46 -9.87 7.25
N SER A 244 -28.45 -10.65 6.82
CA SER A 244 -28.24 -12.01 6.30
C SER A 244 -27.51 -12.04 4.95
N ARG A 245 -27.50 -10.90 4.23
CA ARG A 245 -26.80 -10.72 2.95
C ARG A 245 -25.30 -10.50 3.09
N SER A 246 -24.79 -10.33 4.30
CA SER A 246 -23.35 -10.23 4.55
C SER A 246 -22.66 -11.56 4.25
N VAL A 247 -21.51 -11.51 3.58
CA VAL A 247 -20.69 -12.72 3.37
C VAL A 247 -20.16 -13.31 4.68
N VAL A 248 -20.11 -12.49 5.74
CA VAL A 248 -19.75 -12.87 7.11
C VAL A 248 -20.97 -12.90 8.04
N ALA A 249 -22.19 -13.10 7.52
CA ALA A 249 -23.42 -13.10 8.31
C ALA A 249 -23.37 -14.07 9.50
N LYS A 250 -22.79 -15.27 9.31
CA LYS A 250 -22.63 -16.28 10.38
C LYS A 250 -21.74 -15.82 11.54
N GLN A 251 -20.80 -14.92 11.27
CA GLN A 251 -19.85 -14.39 12.25
C GLN A 251 -20.31 -13.06 12.85
N ARG A 252 -21.49 -12.55 12.46
CA ARG A 252 -21.97 -11.23 12.85
C ARG A 252 -22.00 -11.04 14.37
N ASP A 253 -22.54 -11.99 15.11
CA ASP A 253 -22.65 -11.88 16.57
C ASP A 253 -21.27 -11.98 17.24
N ALA A 254 -20.39 -12.83 16.70
CA ALA A 254 -19.00 -12.91 17.15
C ALA A 254 -18.24 -11.61 16.90
N HIS A 255 -18.38 -11.00 15.72
CA HIS A 255 -17.78 -9.71 15.38
C HIS A 255 -18.34 -8.59 16.25
N ARG A 256 -19.66 -8.53 16.46
CA ARG A 256 -20.26 -7.53 17.37
C ARG A 256 -19.75 -7.72 18.79
N ARG A 257 -19.60 -8.96 19.27
CA ARG A 257 -19.00 -9.21 20.58
C ARG A 257 -17.55 -8.73 20.58
N ILE A 258 -16.69 -9.15 19.65
CA ILE A 258 -15.27 -8.77 19.66
C ILE A 258 -15.06 -7.25 19.56
N PHE A 259 -15.78 -6.58 18.65
CA PHE A 259 -15.53 -5.18 18.33
C PHE A 259 -16.43 -4.18 19.09
N LEU A 260 -17.53 -4.64 19.69
CA LEU A 260 -18.45 -3.78 20.46
C LEU A 260 -18.58 -4.17 21.94
N SER A 261 -17.94 -5.26 22.43
CA SER A 261 -18.06 -5.63 23.86
C SER A 261 -17.40 -4.65 24.83
N ASP A 262 -16.50 -3.79 24.35
CA ASP A 262 -15.96 -2.63 25.08
C ASP A 262 -16.63 -1.30 24.67
N ALA A 263 -17.69 -1.32 23.83
CA ALA A 263 -18.35 -0.13 23.30
C ALA A 263 -19.41 0.49 24.23
N ASP A 264 -19.35 0.18 25.53
CA ASP A 264 -19.91 1.04 26.59
C ASP A 264 -19.02 2.27 26.87
N ALA A 265 -17.89 2.39 26.16
CA ALA A 265 -17.27 3.69 25.95
C ALA A 265 -18.26 4.57 25.17
N GLU A 266 -19.09 5.30 25.92
CA GLU A 266 -19.84 6.46 25.48
C GLU A 266 -19.02 7.14 24.37
N PHE A 267 -19.57 7.20 23.15
CA PHE A 267 -18.95 7.81 21.98
C PHE A 267 -18.80 9.31 22.27
N SER A 268 -17.88 9.65 23.16
CA SER A 268 -17.51 10.99 23.56
C SER A 268 -16.90 11.57 22.31
N GLU A 269 -17.59 12.51 21.65
CA GLU A 269 -17.10 13.16 20.44
C GLU A 269 -15.67 13.64 20.71
N PRO A 270 -14.64 12.92 20.24
CA PRO A 270 -13.31 13.25 20.65
C PRO A 270 -12.97 14.49 19.85
N LYS A 271 -12.73 15.61 20.54
CA LYS A 271 -12.37 16.88 19.90
C LYS A 271 -10.87 16.85 19.64
N LEU A 272 -10.50 17.01 18.37
CA LEU A 272 -9.11 17.22 17.99
C LEU A 272 -8.48 18.35 18.82
N THR A 273 -7.44 18.02 19.58
CA THR A 273 -6.66 19.00 20.34
C THR A 273 -5.92 19.94 19.38
N GLY A 274 -5.48 21.11 19.87
CA GLY A 274 -4.66 22.03 19.07
C GLY A 274 -3.41 21.35 18.50
N THR A 275 -2.74 20.53 19.32
CA THR A 275 -1.57 19.73 18.93
C THR A 275 -1.92 18.72 17.84
N GLN A 276 -3.03 17.98 17.97
CA GLN A 276 -3.44 17.01 16.94
C GLN A 276 -3.81 17.68 15.62
N LYS A 277 -4.46 18.86 15.66
CA LYS A 277 -4.73 19.64 14.44
C LYS A 277 -3.43 20.07 13.78
N LEU A 278 -2.46 20.56 14.55
CA LEU A 278 -1.14 20.93 14.04
C LEU A 278 -0.44 19.72 13.41
N VAL A 279 -0.47 18.56 14.07
CA VAL A 279 0.10 17.31 13.53
C VAL A 279 -0.56 16.92 12.20
N LEU A 280 -1.90 17.01 12.08
CA LEU A 280 -2.59 16.73 10.81
C LEU A 280 -2.23 17.73 9.71
N VAL A 281 -2.09 19.01 10.04
CA VAL A 281 -1.68 20.05 9.08
C VAL A 281 -0.24 19.82 8.63
N LEU A 282 0.68 19.59 9.57
CA LEU A 282 2.07 19.25 9.27
C LEU A 282 2.15 17.98 8.43
N PHE A 283 1.32 16.98 8.73
CA PHE A 283 1.25 15.76 7.95
C PHE A 283 0.87 16.05 6.50
N LEU A 284 -0.23 16.76 6.25
CA LEU A 284 -0.64 17.14 4.90
C LEU A 284 0.39 18.03 4.20
N ALA A 285 1.04 18.94 4.94
CA ALA A 285 2.09 19.80 4.40
C ALA A 285 3.34 19.00 4.00
N THR A 286 3.76 18.02 4.79
CA THR A 286 4.87 17.12 4.45
C THR A 286 4.57 16.36 3.17
N PHE A 287 3.33 15.89 2.97
CA PHE A 287 2.95 15.30 1.69
C PHE A 287 3.04 16.32 0.56
N ALA A 288 2.43 17.50 0.68
CA ALA A 288 2.52 18.52 -0.37
C ALA A 288 3.97 18.87 -0.76
N VAL A 289 4.87 18.98 0.22
CA VAL A 289 6.30 19.21 -0.02
C VAL A 289 6.96 18.01 -0.71
N MET A 290 6.64 16.79 -0.31
CA MET A 290 7.14 15.57 -0.94
C MET A 290 6.70 15.49 -2.42
N ILE A 291 5.43 15.77 -2.72
CA ILE A 291 4.90 15.84 -4.08
C ILE A 291 5.68 16.86 -4.91
N TRP A 292 5.88 18.05 -4.34
CA TRP A 292 6.63 19.12 -5.00
C TRP A 292 8.09 18.70 -5.26
N GLY A 293 8.78 18.14 -4.27
CA GLY A 293 10.17 17.72 -4.38
C GLY A 293 10.41 16.58 -5.37
N VAL A 294 9.42 15.71 -5.60
CA VAL A 294 9.50 14.68 -6.67
C VAL A 294 9.28 15.31 -8.05
N SER A 295 8.52 16.41 -8.14
CA SER A 295 8.17 17.08 -9.39
C SER A 295 9.18 18.12 -9.89
N SER A 296 10.14 18.52 -9.05
CA SER A 296 11.16 19.55 -9.32
C SER A 296 12.53 18.94 -9.56
#